data_AF-R6BXJ0-F1
#
_entry.id   AF-R6BXJ0-F1
#
_cell.length_a   1.000
_cell.length_b   1.000
_cell.length_c   1.000
_cell.angle_alpha   90.00
_cell.angle_beta   90.00
_cell.angle_gamma   90.00
#
_symmetry.space_group_name_H-M   'P 1'
#
loop_
_entity.id
_entity.type
_entity.pdbx_description
1 polymer ?
#
loop_
_entity_poly.entity_id
_entity_poly.type
_entity_poly.pdbx_seq_one_letter_code
_entity_poly.pdbx_strand_id
1 'polypeptide(L)'
;MGYQNIFFTLLIGLLVMIAFQTAEEKIAAKPLRILCEAVVLLAGYVLADVMHTDYGGLGVVCIMLLYIFRYNRKMQVLAGAAVFMWEITAPLAFLPIYFYNGKRGMKMKYFFYAFYPVHLLILYGIAWLLGVA
;
A
#
# COMPACT_ATOMS: atom_id res chain seq x y z
N MET A 1 -20.35 7.89 1.85
CA MET A 1 -19.14 8.58 1.38
C MET A 1 -18.40 7.63 0.46
N GLY A 2 -18.26 7.96 -0.82
CA GLY A 2 -17.65 7.07 -1.80
C GLY A 2 -16.14 7.14 -1.71
N TYR A 3 -15.47 6.00 -1.67
CA TYR A 3 -14.02 5.94 -1.72
C TYR A 3 -13.55 6.18 -3.16
N GLN A 4 -12.51 7.02 -3.31
CA GLN A 4 -11.85 7.26 -4.59
C GLN A 4 -10.80 6.18 -4.87
N ASN A 5 -10.65 5.89 -6.16
CA ASN A 5 -9.75 4.86 -6.69
C ASN A 5 -8.35 4.82 -6.03
N ILE A 6 -7.91 3.61 -5.68
CA ILE A 6 -6.61 3.25 -5.14
C ILE A 6 -5.42 3.87 -5.89
N PHE A 7 -5.54 4.10 -7.21
CA PHE A 7 -4.50 4.75 -7.99
C PHE A 7 -4.13 6.15 -7.47
N PHE A 8 -5.06 6.87 -6.84
CA PHE A 8 -4.78 8.16 -6.21
C PHE A 8 -3.92 8.02 -4.96
N THR A 9 -4.20 7.05 -4.08
CA THR A 9 -3.33 6.78 -2.92
C THR A 9 -1.92 6.42 -3.37
N LEU A 10 -1.79 5.59 -4.41
CA LEU A 10 -0.50 5.19 -4.96
C LEU A 10 0.24 6.38 -5.59
N LEU A 11 -0.46 7.26 -6.31
CA LEU A 11 0.11 8.47 -6.89
C LEU A 11 0.64 9.41 -5.80
N ILE A 12 -0.17 9.66 -4.76
CA ILE A 12 0.24 10.50 -3.62
C ILE A 12 1.44 9.87 -2.92
N GLY A 13 1.41 8.56 -2.64
CA GLY A 13 2.54 7.84 -2.06
C GLY A 13 3.82 7.96 -2.89
N LEU A 14 3.73 7.90 -4.22
CA LEU A 14 4.86 8.11 -5.12
C LEU A 14 5.42 9.53 -5.02
N LEU A 15 4.56 10.55 -5.03
CA LEU A 15 4.98 11.95 -4.90
C LEU A 15 5.68 12.19 -3.56
N VAL A 16 5.17 11.61 -2.48
CA VAL A 16 5.77 11.68 -1.14
C VAL A 16 7.14 11.01 -1.14
N MET A 17 7.30 9.83 -1.76
CA MET A 17 8.61 9.17 -1.89
C MET A 17 9.62 10.02 -2.66
N ILE A 18 9.22 10.65 -3.76
CA ILE A 18 10.10 11.53 -4.57
C ILE A 18 10.52 12.76 -3.75
N ALA A 19 9.58 13.40 -3.08
CA ALA A 19 9.85 14.57 -2.24
C ALA A 19 10.76 14.21 -1.06
N PHE A 20 10.55 13.03 -0.44
CA PHE A 20 11.40 12.51 0.62
C PHE A 20 12.84 12.30 0.15
N GLN A 21 13.04 11.65 -1.01
CA GLN A 21 14.37 11.45 -1.59
C GLN A 21 15.04 12.79 -1.94
N THR A 22 14.28 13.73 -2.49
CA THR A 22 14.80 15.07 -2.83
C THR A 22 15.26 15.84 -1.59
N ALA A 23 14.53 15.72 -0.48
CA ALA A 23 14.91 16.33 0.80
C ALA A 23 16.21 15.72 1.36
N GLU A 24 16.37 14.40 1.23
CA GLU A 24 17.59 13.69 1.60
C GLU A 24 18.83 14.15 0.81
N GLU A 25 18.68 14.38 -0.50
CA GLU A 25 19.78 14.80 -1.38
C GLU A 25 20.16 16.27 -1.19
N LYS A 26 19.19 17.16 -0.96
CA LYS A 26 19.43 18.62 -0.93
C LYS A 26 19.74 19.19 0.45
N ILE A 27 19.35 18.51 1.53
CA ILE A 27 19.47 19.04 2.89
C ILE A 27 20.54 18.28 3.67
N ALA A 28 21.72 18.91 3.81
CA ALA A 28 22.82 18.37 4.61
C ALA A 28 22.56 18.42 6.13
N ALA A 29 21.79 19.42 6.59
CA ALA A 29 21.51 19.60 8.00
C ALA A 29 20.48 18.58 8.50
N LYS A 30 20.94 17.60 9.30
CA LYS A 30 20.11 16.53 9.87
C LYS A 30 18.79 16.98 10.52
N PRO A 31 18.74 18.01 11.41
CA PRO A 31 17.48 18.39 12.03
C PRO A 31 16.49 19.00 11.03
N LEU A 32 16.98 19.78 10.07
CA LEU A 32 16.15 20.38 9.02
C LEU A 32 15.62 19.31 8.06
N ARG A 33 16.44 18.31 7.75
CA ARG A 33 16.06 17.18 6.90
C ARG A 33 14.91 16.38 7.52
N ILE A 34 15.03 15.99 8.79
CA ILE A 34 13.98 15.23 9.50
C ILE A 34 12.68 16.04 9.56
N LEU A 35 12.77 17.35 9.80
CA LEU A 35 11.60 18.23 9.81
C LEU A 35 10.92 18.26 8.43
N CYS A 36 11.68 18.42 7.34
CA CYS A 36 11.14 18.40 5.98
C CYS A 36 10.49 17.05 5.64
N GLU A 37 11.14 15.93 5.97
CA GLU A 37 10.61 14.58 5.77
C GLU A 37 9.27 14.38 6.51
N ALA A 38 9.19 14.82 7.78
CA ALA A 38 7.97 14.75 8.56
C ALA A 38 6.84 15.61 7.97
N VAL A 39 7.15 16.82 7.49
CA VAL A 39 6.19 17.71 6.84
C VAL A 39 5.67 17.11 5.54
N VAL A 40 6.56 16.53 4.72
CA VAL A 40 6.20 15.88 3.45
C VAL A 40 5.28 14.68 3.70
N LEU A 41 5.57 13.85 4.71
CA LEU A 41 4.73 12.72 5.08
C LEU A 41 3.35 13.18 5.58
N LEU A 42 3.31 14.19 6.45
CA LEU A 42 2.06 14.73 6.98
C LEU A 42 1.21 15.38 5.87
N ALA A 43 1.83 16.11 4.95
CA ALA A 43 1.14 16.65 3.77
C ALA A 43 0.54 15.52 2.91
N GLY A 44 1.29 14.45 2.65
CA GLY A 44 0.80 13.29 1.92
C GLY A 44 -0.37 12.58 2.61
N TYR A 45 -0.28 12.43 3.92
CA TYR A 45 -1.36 11.85 4.74
C TYR A 45 -2.65 12.67 4.62
N VAL A 46 -2.57 13.99 4.87
CA VAL A 46 -3.74 14.88 4.83
C VAL A 46 -4.33 14.94 3.43
N LEU A 47 -3.50 15.01 2.39
CA LEU A 47 -3.96 15.03 1.00
C LEU A 47 -4.74 13.76 0.65
N ALA A 48 -4.28 12.58 1.08
CA ALA A 48 -4.95 11.32 0.80
C ALA A 48 -6.28 11.15 1.55
N ASP A 49 -6.39 11.70 2.77
CA ASP A 49 -7.63 11.73 3.56
C ASP A 49 -8.64 12.73 2.99
N VAL A 50 -8.20 13.94 2.61
CA VAL A 50 -9.06 14.98 2.00
C VAL A 50 -9.60 14.53 0.65
N MET A 51 -8.80 13.80 -0.11
CA MET A 51 -9.22 13.21 -1.38
C MET A 51 -10.11 11.97 -1.20
N HIS A 52 -10.33 11.51 0.03
CA HIS A 52 -11.11 10.31 0.35
C HIS A 52 -10.68 9.08 -0.46
N THR A 53 -9.37 8.89 -0.61
CA THR A 53 -8.83 7.74 -1.36
C THR A 53 -9.10 6.42 -0.64
N ASP A 54 -9.15 5.30 -1.37
CA ASP A 54 -9.54 3.96 -0.86
C ASP A 54 -8.84 3.54 0.45
N TYR A 55 -7.57 3.90 0.64
CA TYR A 55 -6.80 3.60 1.85
C TYR A 55 -6.43 4.85 2.69
N GLY A 56 -6.88 6.04 2.26
CA GLY A 56 -6.58 7.32 2.92
C GLY A 56 -5.09 7.56 3.18
N GLY A 57 -4.81 8.35 4.23
CA GLY A 57 -3.47 8.66 4.69
C GLY A 57 -2.71 7.45 5.24
N LEU A 58 -3.41 6.45 5.78
CA LEU A 58 -2.80 5.21 6.26
C LEU A 58 -2.10 4.43 5.14
N GLY A 59 -2.68 4.43 3.93
CA GLY A 59 -2.03 3.85 2.75
C GLY A 59 -0.71 4.55 2.41
N VAL A 60 -0.66 5.88 2.48
CA VAL A 60 0.56 6.66 2.24
C VAL A 60 1.62 6.36 3.31
N VAL A 61 1.23 6.29 4.58
CA VAL A 61 2.13 5.94 5.69
C VAL A 61 2.68 4.52 5.51
N CYS A 62 1.85 3.55 5.11
CA CYS A 62 2.30 2.20 4.80
C CYS A 62 3.36 2.20 3.70
N ILE A 63 3.11 2.86 2.56
CA ILE A 63 4.06 2.95 1.45
C ILE A 63 5.40 3.51 1.95
N MET A 64 5.36 4.57 2.75
CA MET A 64 6.56 5.22 3.26
C MET A 64 7.33 4.36 4.26
N LEU A 65 6.66 3.63 5.16
CA LEU A 65 7.35 2.70 6.06
C LEU A 65 8.00 1.54 5.30
N LEU A 66 7.32 0.99 4.30
CA LEU A 66 7.91 -0.04 3.44
C LEU A 66 9.10 0.48 2.64
N TYR A 67 9.06 1.75 2.21
CA TYR A 67 10.14 2.43 1.50
C TYR A 67 11.37 2.65 2.40
N ILE A 68 11.17 3.20 3.60
CA ILE A 68 12.26 3.51 4.54
C ILE A 68 12.97 2.22 5.00
N PHE A 69 12.20 1.19 5.34
CA PHE A 69 12.75 -0.08 5.82
C PHE A 69 13.09 -1.08 4.71
N ARG A 70 13.12 -0.66 3.44
CA ARG A 70 13.33 -1.56 2.28
C ARG A 70 14.59 -2.43 2.34
N TYR A 71 15.62 -1.98 3.07
CA TYR A 71 16.88 -2.70 3.24
C TYR A 71 16.88 -3.65 4.45
N ASN A 72 15.97 -3.47 5.41
CA ASN A 72 15.87 -4.30 6.61
C ASN A 72 14.51 -5.01 6.66
N ARG A 73 14.48 -6.22 6.10
CA ARG A 73 13.23 -7.00 5.96
C ARG A 73 12.49 -7.24 7.27
N LYS A 74 13.20 -7.41 8.39
CA LYS A 74 12.57 -7.60 9.71
C LYS A 74 11.76 -6.36 10.10
N MET A 75 12.37 -5.19 9.99
CA MET A 75 11.71 -3.92 10.30
C MET A 75 10.62 -3.58 9.29
N GLN A 76 10.81 -3.91 8.01
CA GLN A 76 9.81 -3.69 6.96
C GLN A 76 8.51 -4.46 7.25
N VAL A 77 8.63 -5.75 7.59
CA VAL A 77 7.50 -6.60 7.92
C VAL A 77 6.84 -6.15 9.22
N LEU A 78 7.63 -5.84 10.25
CA LEU A 78 7.09 -5.39 11.54
C LEU A 78 6.35 -4.05 11.42
N ALA A 79 6.95 -3.07 10.73
CA ALA A 79 6.36 -1.76 10.53
C ALA A 79 5.09 -1.86 9.67
N GLY A 80 5.12 -2.64 8.58
CA GLY A 80 3.94 -2.87 7.74
C GLY A 80 2.82 -3.57 8.50
N ALA A 81 3.12 -4.61 9.28
CA ALA A 81 2.12 -5.30 10.10
C ALA A 81 1.52 -4.38 11.18
N ALA A 82 2.33 -3.49 11.78
CA ALA A 82 1.86 -2.52 12.75
C ALA A 82 0.86 -1.52 12.14
N VAL A 83 1.11 -1.07 10.90
CA VAL A 83 0.20 -0.17 10.18
C VAL A 83 -1.14 -0.82 9.86
N PHE A 84 -1.23 -2.15 9.83
CA PHE A 84 -2.47 -2.87 9.53
C PHE A 84 -3.01 -3.70 10.69
N MET A 85 -2.59 -3.42 11.93
CA MET A 85 -2.96 -4.23 13.10
C MET A 85 -4.48 -4.25 13.39
N TRP A 86 -5.20 -3.21 12.98
CA TRP A 86 -6.66 -3.11 13.00
C TRP A 86 -7.39 -4.08 12.04
N GLU A 87 -6.72 -4.63 11.03
CA GLU A 87 -7.27 -5.71 10.21
C GLU A 87 -6.62 -7.03 10.63
N ILE A 88 -7.41 -8.09 10.83
CA ILE A 88 -6.87 -9.39 11.26
C ILE A 88 -6.14 -10.09 10.09
N THR A 89 -6.61 -9.87 8.86
CA THR A 89 -6.13 -10.55 7.65
C THR A 89 -4.89 -9.90 7.07
N ALA A 90 -4.74 -8.59 7.17
CA ALA A 90 -3.62 -7.86 6.57
C ALA A 90 -2.24 -8.17 7.19
N PRO A 91 -2.07 -8.30 8.53
CA PRO A 91 -0.83 -8.74 9.16
C PRO A 91 -0.38 -10.13 8.70
N LEU A 92 -1.33 -11.03 8.39
CA LEU A 92 -1.01 -12.37 7.91
C LEU A 92 -0.31 -12.35 6.54
N ALA A 93 -0.55 -11.32 5.72
CA ALA A 93 0.14 -11.16 4.44
C ALA A 93 1.64 -10.85 4.61
N PHE A 94 2.07 -10.32 5.76
CA PHE A 94 3.48 -10.06 6.02
C PHE A 94 4.29 -11.32 6.34
N LEU A 95 3.63 -12.42 6.75
CA LEU A 95 4.28 -13.71 6.98
C LEU A 95 4.93 -14.27 5.69
N PRO A 96 4.22 -14.45 4.56
CA PRO A 96 4.84 -14.90 3.32
C PRO A 96 5.82 -13.86 2.74
N ILE A 97 5.61 -12.56 2.99
CA ILE A 97 6.56 -11.50 2.58
C ILE A 97 7.89 -11.67 3.29
N TYR A 98 7.89 -12.03 4.58
CA TYR A 98 9.11 -12.27 5.34
C TYR A 98 9.93 -13.44 4.77
N PHE A 99 9.27 -14.54 4.42
CA PHE A 99 9.90 -15.73 3.84
C PHE A 99 10.14 -15.64 2.32
N TYR A 100 9.89 -14.48 1.72
CA TYR A 100 10.04 -14.32 0.27
C TYR A 100 11.51 -14.37 -0.17
N ASN A 101 11.88 -15.37 -0.96
CA ASN A 101 13.27 -15.60 -1.39
C ASN A 101 13.80 -14.60 -2.44
N GLY A 102 13.05 -13.56 -2.80
CA GLY A 102 13.45 -12.56 -3.81
C GLY A 102 13.37 -13.04 -5.26
N LYS A 103 13.21 -14.35 -5.48
CA LYS A 103 13.04 -14.95 -6.81
C LYS A 103 11.58 -14.92 -7.23
N ARG A 104 11.36 -14.57 -8.50
CA ARG A 104 10.03 -14.61 -9.12
C ARG A 104 9.47 -16.03 -9.06
N GLY A 105 8.25 -16.18 -8.51
CA GLY A 105 7.54 -17.46 -8.46
C GLY A 105 7.00 -17.94 -9.81
N MET A 106 6.09 -18.92 -9.77
CA MET A 106 5.48 -19.54 -10.96
C MET A 106 4.79 -18.51 -11.86
N LYS A 107 5.06 -18.56 -13.17
CA LYS A 107 4.51 -17.62 -14.17
C LYS A 107 3.09 -18.03 -14.61
N MET A 108 2.13 -18.05 -13.69
CA MET A 108 0.72 -18.39 -14.00
C MET A 108 -0.11 -17.16 -14.41
N LYS A 109 0.42 -16.32 -15.31
CA LYS A 109 -0.19 -15.02 -15.64
C LYS A 109 -1.65 -15.13 -16.09
N TYR A 110 -1.97 -16.11 -16.95
CA TYR A 110 -3.31 -16.27 -17.51
C TYR A 110 -4.31 -16.75 -16.46
N PHE A 111 -3.87 -17.61 -15.54
CA PHE A 111 -4.70 -18.06 -14.43
C PHE A 111 -5.11 -16.88 -13.54
N PHE A 112 -4.15 -16.06 -13.09
CA PHE A 112 -4.44 -14.91 -12.25
C PHE A 112 -5.27 -13.83 -12.97
N TYR A 113 -5.05 -13.63 -14.27
CA TYR A 113 -5.82 -12.66 -15.05
C TYR A 113 -7.25 -13.12 -15.32
N ALA A 114 -7.45 -14.42 -15.59
CA ALA A 114 -8.77 -15.01 -15.80
C ALA A 114 -9.54 -15.21 -14.48
N PHE A 115 -8.85 -15.38 -13.35
CA PHE A 115 -9.48 -15.53 -12.04
C PHE A 115 -10.44 -14.37 -11.76
N TYR A 116 -10.05 -13.13 -12.07
CA TYR A 116 -10.85 -11.94 -11.80
C TYR A 116 -12.25 -11.93 -12.47
N PRO A 117 -12.38 -12.04 -13.81
CA PRO A 117 -13.69 -12.11 -14.44
C PRO A 117 -14.44 -13.41 -14.11
N VAL A 118 -13.74 -14.54 -13.96
CA VAL A 118 -14.40 -15.85 -13.76
C VAL A 118 -15.11 -15.92 -12.41
N HIS A 119 -14.49 -15.48 -11.32
CA HIS A 119 -15.16 -15.55 -10.01
C HIS A 119 -16.37 -14.62 -9.93
N LEU A 120 -16.34 -13.45 -10.59
CA LEU A 120 -17.49 -12.56 -10.70
C LEU A 120 -18.64 -13.22 -11.48
N LEU A 121 -18.33 -13.91 -12.58
CA LEU A 121 -19.33 -14.66 -13.35
C LEU A 121 -19.93 -15.82 -12.54
N ILE A 122 -19.11 -16.51 -11.73
CA ILE A 122 -19.58 -17.57 -10.85
C ILE A 122 -20.53 -16.99 -9.79
N LEU A 123 -20.16 -15.89 -9.12
CA LEU A 123 -21.01 -15.23 -8.13
C LEU A 123 -22.33 -14.74 -8.76
N TYR A 124 -22.26 -14.18 -9.97
CA TYR A 124 -23.44 -13.79 -10.73
C TYR A 124 -24.34 -15.00 -11.05
N GLY A 125 -23.76 -16.11 -11.52
CA GLY A 125 -24.51 -17.34 -11.80
C GLY A 125 -25.17 -17.92 -10.55
N ILE A 126 -24.49 -17.91 -9.40
CA ILE A 126 -25.06 -18.33 -8.11
C ILE A 126 -26.22 -17.40 -7.70
N ALA A 127 -26.04 -16.08 -7.83
CA ALA A 127 -27.08 -15.11 -7.49
C ALA A 127 -28.33 -15.27 -8.39
N TRP A 128 -28.12 -15.54 -9.68
CA TRP A 128 -29.18 -15.83 -10.64
C TRP A 128 -29.93 -17.14 -10.30
N LEU A 129 -29.20 -18.21 -9.96
CA LEU A 129 -29.80 -19.48 -9.53
C LEU A 129 -30.60 -19.35 -8.21
N LEU A 130 -30.19 -18.46 -7.32
CA LEU A 130 -30.90 -18.15 -6.08
C LEU A 130 -32.05 -17.14 -6.27
N GLY A 131 -32.24 -16.59 -7.48
CA GLY A 131 -33.29 -15.61 -7.78
C GLY A 131 -33.09 -14.23 -7.14
N VAL A 132 -31.84 -13.90 -6.75
CA VAL A 132 -31.49 -12.64 -6.08
C VAL A 132 -31.01 -11.57 -7.09
N ALA A 133 -30.72 -11.98 -8.33
CA ALA A 133 -30.22 -11.14 -9.42
C ALA A 133 -31.15 -11.11 -10.63
#